data_AF-A0AAV2J4Q8-F1
#
_entry.id   AF-A0AAV2J4Q8-F1
#
_cell.length_a   1.000
_cell.length_b   1.000
_cell.length_c   1.000
_cell.angle_alpha   90.00
_cell.angle_beta   90.00
_cell.angle_gamma   90.00
#
_symmetry.space_group_name_H-M   'P 1'
#
loop_
_entity.id
_entity.type
_entity.pdbx_description
1 polymer ?
#
loop_
_entity_poly.entity_id
_entity_poly.type
_entity_poly.pdbx_seq_one_letter_code
_entity_poly.pdbx_strand_id
1 'polypeptide(L)'
;MGWENRIGQHLTTEDCMYAVGQGALAVEVRARDTDILGMVSVLHDPDTVLRCIAERAFLRQLEGGCSVPVAVHTDIQDSQLYMTGAVFSLDGSDTLRETMQTSVANSGAEQAGELEPRVGITAGNVSGPAQIRAEKLGMDLANLLLSKGAKEILTVARQLNDAR
;
A
#
# COMPACT_ATOMS: atom_id res chain seq x y z
N MET A 1 2.31 2.76 -22.66
CA MET A 1 3.06 2.22 -23.82
C MET A 1 2.20 2.06 -25.07
N GLY A 2 0.85 2.12 -25.00
CA GLY A 2 -0.01 1.99 -26.18
C GLY A 2 -0.03 0.57 -26.74
N TRP A 3 0.26 -0.43 -25.89
CA TRP A 3 0.43 -1.84 -26.25
C TRP A 3 -0.67 -2.70 -25.60
N GLU A 4 -1.83 -2.13 -25.35
CA GLU A 4 -2.95 -2.80 -24.68
C GLU A 4 -3.37 -4.06 -25.47
N ASN A 5 -3.25 -4.03 -26.80
CA ASN A 5 -3.48 -5.19 -27.69
C ASN A 5 -2.49 -6.36 -27.49
N ARG A 6 -1.43 -6.20 -26.70
CA ARG A 6 -0.48 -7.26 -26.34
C ARG A 6 -0.88 -8.00 -25.07
N ILE A 7 -1.86 -7.50 -24.32
CA ILE A 7 -2.35 -8.15 -23.10
C ILE A 7 -3.21 -9.34 -23.51
N GLY A 8 -2.71 -10.55 -23.30
CA GLY A 8 -3.46 -11.79 -23.57
C GLY A 8 -4.50 -12.12 -22.49
N GLN A 9 -4.24 -11.70 -21.25
CA GLN A 9 -5.11 -11.93 -20.10
C GLN A 9 -4.84 -10.90 -19.00
N HIS A 10 -5.91 -10.46 -18.33
CA HIS A 10 -5.83 -9.80 -17.03
C HIS A 10 -5.99 -10.85 -15.93
N LEU A 11 -5.02 -10.97 -15.04
CA LEU A 11 -5.09 -11.89 -13.90
C LEU A 11 -6.00 -11.28 -12.82
N THR A 12 -6.88 -12.09 -12.24
CA THR A 12 -7.74 -11.63 -11.16
C THR A 12 -6.99 -11.64 -9.82
N THR A 13 -7.62 -11.11 -8.77
CA THR A 13 -7.11 -11.15 -7.40
C THR A 13 -6.96 -12.55 -6.83
N GLU A 14 -7.69 -13.51 -7.37
CA GLU A 14 -7.59 -14.93 -7.02
C GLU A 14 -6.39 -15.58 -7.70
N ASP A 15 -6.09 -15.16 -8.94
CA ASP A 15 -4.97 -15.68 -9.72
C ASP A 15 -3.63 -15.08 -9.26
N CYS A 16 -3.55 -13.75 -9.17
CA CYS A 16 -2.32 -13.04 -8.85
C CYS A 16 -2.62 -11.64 -8.27
N MET A 17 -2.37 -11.48 -6.97
CA MET A 17 -2.42 -10.16 -6.32
C MET A 17 -1.23 -9.30 -6.77
N TYR A 18 -1.41 -7.98 -6.78
CA TYR A 18 -0.43 -7.05 -7.34
C TYR A 18 0.61 -6.60 -6.29
N ALA A 19 1.73 -6.04 -6.75
CA ALA A 19 2.77 -5.52 -5.88
C ALA A 19 2.38 -4.16 -5.27
N VAL A 20 2.84 -3.86 -4.06
CA VAL A 20 2.55 -2.60 -3.36
C VAL A 20 2.81 -1.37 -4.23
N GLY A 21 1.79 -0.54 -4.45
CA GLY A 21 1.84 0.66 -5.29
C GLY A 21 1.86 0.41 -6.80
N GLN A 22 1.63 -0.82 -7.27
CA GLN A 22 1.65 -1.13 -8.70
C GLN A 22 0.58 -0.32 -9.46
N GLY A 23 1.02 0.33 -10.55
CA GLY A 23 0.16 1.15 -11.41
C GLY A 23 0.08 2.63 -10.98
N ALA A 24 0.50 2.96 -9.76
CA ALA A 24 0.59 4.35 -9.31
C ALA A 24 1.93 4.98 -9.72
N LEU A 25 1.92 6.28 -9.98
CA LEU A 25 3.12 7.10 -10.15
C LEU A 25 3.27 8.04 -8.96
N ALA A 26 4.50 8.21 -8.49
CA ALA A 26 4.85 9.13 -7.42
C ALA A 26 5.83 10.19 -7.93
N VAL A 27 5.72 11.41 -7.40
CA VAL A 27 6.66 12.51 -7.67
C VAL A 27 7.50 12.74 -6.41
N GLU A 28 8.80 12.49 -6.51
CA GLU A 28 9.73 12.72 -5.40
C GLU A 28 10.18 14.18 -5.40
N VAL A 29 10.07 14.83 -4.23
CA VAL A 29 10.43 16.23 -4.03
C VAL A 29 11.14 16.39 -2.70
N ARG A 30 11.82 17.52 -2.50
CA ARG A 30 12.46 17.84 -1.23
C ARG A 30 11.40 18.08 -0.14
N ALA A 31 11.53 17.40 0.99
CA ALA A 31 10.53 17.43 2.07
C ALA A 31 10.24 18.83 2.67
N ARG A 32 11.16 19.79 2.56
CA ARG A 32 11.01 21.15 3.09
C ARG A 32 10.73 22.21 2.03
N ASP A 33 10.52 21.80 0.78
CA ASP A 33 10.26 22.70 -0.33
C ASP A 33 8.75 22.88 -0.52
N THR A 34 8.18 23.80 0.27
CA THR A 34 6.74 24.04 0.32
C THR A 34 6.17 24.54 -1.00
N ASP A 35 6.98 25.26 -1.78
CA ASP A 35 6.57 25.79 -3.08
C ASP A 35 6.36 24.64 -4.07
N ILE A 36 7.33 23.73 -4.16
CA ILE A 36 7.23 22.53 -5.00
C ILE A 36 6.12 21.60 -4.50
N LEU A 37 6.00 21.39 -3.18
CA LEU A 37 4.92 20.60 -2.59
C LEU A 37 3.54 21.16 -2.95
N GLY A 38 3.39 22.49 -2.89
CA GLY A 38 2.17 23.17 -3.31
C GLY A 38 1.87 22.93 -4.78
N MET A 39 2.86 23.09 -5.66
CA MET A 39 2.70 22.87 -7.10
C MET A 39 2.30 21.43 -7.46
N VAL A 40 2.93 20.42 -6.87
CA VAL A 40 2.66 19.01 -7.20
C VAL A 40 1.41 18.45 -6.53
N SER A 41 0.89 19.11 -5.48
CA SER A 41 -0.29 18.64 -4.75
C SER A 41 -1.54 18.46 -5.64
N VAL A 42 -1.65 19.24 -6.71
CA VAL A 42 -2.73 19.13 -7.71
C VAL A 42 -2.77 17.78 -8.43
N LEU A 43 -1.66 17.04 -8.42
CA LEU A 43 -1.54 15.73 -9.07
C LEU A 43 -2.07 14.58 -8.18
N HIS A 44 -2.37 14.85 -6.91
CA HIS A 44 -2.87 13.81 -6.01
C HIS A 44 -4.29 13.37 -6.42
N ASP A 45 -4.43 12.07 -6.67
CA ASP A 45 -5.71 11.39 -6.63
C ASP A 45 -5.97 10.89 -5.19
N PRO A 46 -6.99 11.40 -4.48
CA PRO A 46 -7.21 11.08 -3.06
C PRO A 46 -7.33 9.58 -2.78
N ASP A 47 -8.06 8.85 -3.63
CA ASP A 47 -8.28 7.41 -3.44
C ASP A 47 -6.99 6.62 -3.62
N THR A 48 -6.21 6.93 -4.67
CA THR A 48 -4.89 6.33 -4.91
C THR A 48 -3.92 6.64 -3.78
N VAL A 49 -3.94 7.87 -3.22
CA VAL A 49 -3.11 8.24 -2.06
C VAL A 49 -3.44 7.36 -0.86
N LEU A 50 -4.72 7.23 -0.50
CA LEU A 50 -5.14 6.44 0.65
C LEU A 50 -4.77 4.95 0.49
N ARG A 51 -5.03 4.39 -0.70
CA ARG A 51 -4.65 3.01 -1.05
C ARG A 51 -3.15 2.80 -0.94
N CYS A 52 -2.34 3.66 -1.55
CA CYS A 52 -0.88 3.60 -1.50
C CYS A 52 -0.34 3.72 -0.06
N ILE A 53 -0.95 4.57 0.78
CA ILE A 53 -0.56 4.71 2.19
C ILE A 53 -0.76 3.39 2.93
N ALA A 54 -1.94 2.75 2.79
CA ALA A 54 -2.23 1.47 3.43
C ALA A 54 -1.27 0.37 2.95
N GLU A 55 -1.07 0.25 1.64
CA GLU A 55 -0.19 -0.77 1.04
C GLU A 55 1.28 -0.61 1.49
N ARG A 56 1.78 0.63 1.51
CA ARG A 56 3.16 0.91 1.95
C ARG A 56 3.33 0.72 3.45
N ALA A 57 2.33 1.08 4.25
CA ALA A 57 2.34 0.85 5.70
C ALA A 57 2.42 -0.63 6.02
N PHE A 58 1.61 -1.44 5.32
CA PHE A 58 1.64 -2.90 5.41
C PHE A 58 3.02 -3.47 5.07
N LEU A 59 3.60 -3.10 3.92
CA LEU A 59 4.91 -3.60 3.51
C LEU A 59 6.02 -3.20 4.49
N ARG A 60 6.00 -1.94 4.93
CA ARG A 60 6.97 -1.42 5.91
C ARG A 60 6.87 -2.16 7.25
N GLN A 61 5.66 -2.45 7.70
CA GLN A 61 5.42 -3.13 8.98
C GLN A 61 5.83 -4.62 8.93
N LEU A 62 5.70 -5.28 7.78
CA LEU A 62 6.27 -6.61 7.55
C LEU A 62 7.81 -6.61 7.43
N GLU A 63 8.44 -5.43 7.53
CA GLU A 63 9.86 -5.19 7.24
C GLU A 63 10.25 -5.71 5.84
N GLY A 64 9.30 -5.78 4.90
CA GLY A 64 9.49 -6.34 3.58
C GLY A 64 10.29 -5.40 2.67
N GLY A 65 11.36 -5.89 2.07
CA GLY A 65 12.04 -5.21 0.95
C GLY A 65 11.45 -5.57 -0.42
N CYS A 66 12.01 -5.05 -1.51
CA CYS A 66 11.55 -5.38 -2.87
C CYS A 66 11.69 -6.87 -3.23
N SER A 67 12.48 -7.64 -2.47
CA SER A 67 12.81 -9.03 -2.76
C SER A 67 12.01 -10.05 -1.95
N VAL A 68 10.88 -9.66 -1.33
CA VAL A 68 10.02 -10.61 -0.61
C VAL A 68 8.70 -10.86 -1.35
N PRO A 69 8.19 -12.10 -1.34
CA PRO A 69 6.91 -12.49 -1.98
C PRO A 69 5.71 -11.97 -1.17
N VAL A 70 5.49 -10.66 -1.25
CA VAL A 70 4.39 -9.94 -0.62
C VAL A 70 3.51 -9.35 -1.71
N ALA A 71 2.20 -9.50 -1.58
CA ALA A 71 1.23 -8.96 -2.51
C ALA A 71 0.06 -8.30 -1.78
N VAL A 72 -0.61 -7.38 -2.46
CA VAL A 72 -1.74 -6.62 -1.93
C VAL A 72 -2.86 -6.51 -2.96
N HIS A 73 -4.06 -6.23 -2.47
CA HIS A 73 -5.17 -5.74 -3.26
C HIS A 73 -5.95 -4.73 -2.41
N THR A 74 -6.18 -3.54 -2.95
CA THR A 74 -6.97 -2.50 -2.30
C THR A 74 -8.06 -2.00 -3.21
N ASP A 75 -9.19 -1.65 -2.61
CA ASP A 75 -10.30 -1.02 -3.30
C ASP A 75 -11.03 -0.04 -2.38
N ILE A 76 -11.64 1.00 -2.94
CA ILE A 76 -12.46 1.97 -2.19
C ILE A 76 -13.87 1.95 -2.77
N GLN A 77 -14.83 1.54 -1.94
CA GLN A 77 -16.25 1.55 -2.29
C GLN A 77 -17.05 2.10 -1.10
N ASP A 78 -18.04 2.97 -1.35
CA ASP A 78 -18.92 3.53 -0.32
C ASP A 78 -18.17 4.13 0.89
N SER A 79 -17.06 4.83 0.63
CA SER A 79 -16.17 5.38 1.67
C SER A 79 -15.57 4.35 2.63
N GLN A 80 -15.45 3.09 2.19
CA GLN A 80 -14.70 2.04 2.87
C GLN A 80 -13.47 1.70 2.03
N LEU A 81 -12.30 1.73 2.65
CA LEU A 81 -11.07 1.18 2.08
C LEU A 81 -10.96 -0.27 2.50
N TYR A 82 -11.00 -1.17 1.52
CA TYR A 82 -10.74 -2.59 1.66
C TYR A 82 -9.28 -2.87 1.33
N MET A 83 -8.64 -3.72 2.12
CA MET A 83 -7.28 -4.16 1.87
C MET A 83 -7.14 -5.65 2.16
N THR A 84 -6.74 -6.38 1.13
CA THR A 84 -6.25 -7.76 1.24
C THR A 84 -4.73 -7.73 1.14
N GLY A 85 -4.06 -8.42 2.05
CA GLY A 85 -2.61 -8.55 2.09
C GLY A 85 -2.22 -10.02 2.19
N ALA A 86 -1.17 -10.41 1.48
CA ALA A 86 -0.71 -11.79 1.44
C ALA A 86 0.81 -11.91 1.47
N VAL A 87 1.28 -13.00 2.06
CA VAL A 87 2.68 -13.44 2.11
C VAL A 87 2.75 -14.89 1.64
N PHE A 88 3.74 -15.19 0.79
CA PHE A 88 3.91 -16.52 0.19
C PHE A 88 5.32 -17.08 0.46
N SER A 89 5.50 -18.40 0.45
CA SER A 89 6.83 -18.99 0.25
C SER A 89 7.30 -18.81 -1.21
N LEU A 90 8.60 -18.98 -1.49
CA LEU A 90 9.12 -18.81 -2.85
C LEU A 90 8.57 -19.82 -3.86
N ASP A 91 8.17 -21.00 -3.40
CA ASP A 91 7.52 -22.04 -4.19
C ASP A 91 5.99 -21.99 -4.13
N GLY A 92 5.42 -21.09 -3.32
CA GLY A 92 3.99 -20.90 -3.14
C GLY A 92 3.28 -21.96 -2.30
N SER A 93 3.99 -22.90 -1.67
CA SER A 93 3.38 -23.94 -0.83
C SER A 93 2.75 -23.38 0.44
N ASP A 94 3.36 -22.36 1.04
CA ASP A 94 2.85 -21.68 2.22
C ASP A 94 2.29 -20.32 1.84
N THR A 95 1.11 -20.01 2.35
CA THR A 95 0.41 -18.74 2.10
C THR A 95 -0.31 -18.28 3.35
N LEU A 96 -0.14 -17.01 3.69
CA LEU A 96 -0.99 -16.31 4.65
C LEU A 96 -1.64 -15.13 3.94
N ARG A 97 -2.98 -15.09 3.94
CA ARG A 97 -3.77 -14.07 3.25
C ARG A 97 -4.92 -13.64 4.13
N GLU A 98 -5.04 -12.34 4.37
CA GLU A 98 -6.08 -11.76 5.22
C GLU A 98 -6.66 -10.50 4.59
N THR A 99 -7.87 -10.14 4.99
CA THR A 99 -8.55 -8.92 4.52
C THR A 99 -9.06 -8.11 5.69
N MET A 100 -8.87 -6.80 5.65
CA MET A 100 -9.41 -5.84 6.61
C MET A 100 -10.00 -4.64 5.87
N GLN A 101 -10.79 -3.84 6.57
CA GLN A 101 -11.36 -2.62 6.02
C GLN A 101 -11.40 -1.49 7.05
N THR A 102 -11.47 -0.25 6.58
CA THR A 102 -11.68 0.92 7.42
C THR A 102 -12.51 1.98 6.70
N SER A 103 -13.22 2.82 7.45
CA SER A 103 -13.89 3.98 6.88
C SER A 103 -12.88 5.04 6.46
N VAL A 104 -13.02 5.59 5.26
CA VAL A 104 -12.27 6.73 4.74
C VAL A 104 -13.17 7.94 4.48
N ALA A 105 -14.40 7.92 5.01
CA ALA A 105 -15.33 9.04 4.88
C ALA A 105 -14.74 10.34 5.43
N ASN A 106 -14.98 11.43 4.70
CA ASN A 106 -14.66 12.78 5.14
C ASN A 106 -15.70 13.23 6.16
N SER A 107 -15.34 13.25 7.44
CA SER A 107 -16.07 14.02 8.44
C SER A 107 -15.85 15.50 8.13
N GLY A 108 -16.90 16.19 7.67
CA GLY A 108 -16.79 17.54 7.13
C GLY A 108 -16.08 18.55 8.04
N ALA A 109 -15.46 19.53 7.37
CA ALA A 109 -14.69 20.66 7.89
C ALA A 109 -13.33 20.30 8.52
N GLU A 110 -12.37 19.92 7.68
CA GLU A 110 -10.97 19.79 8.13
C GLU A 110 -10.09 20.74 7.31
N GLN A 111 -9.49 21.70 8.01
CA GLN A 111 -8.46 22.60 7.51
C GLN A 111 -7.24 21.79 7.09
N ALA A 112 -6.46 22.32 6.14
CA ALA A 112 -5.18 21.75 5.73
C ALA A 112 -4.36 21.38 6.98
N GLY A 113 -4.29 20.08 7.28
CA GLY A 113 -3.51 19.56 8.39
C GLY A 113 -2.03 19.80 8.16
N GLU A 114 -1.23 19.71 9.23
CA GLU A 114 0.23 19.72 9.12
C GLU A 114 0.71 18.78 8.01
N LEU A 115 1.72 19.23 7.25
CA LEU A 115 2.36 18.48 6.16
C LEU A 115 3.21 17.32 6.70
N GLU A 116 2.64 16.50 7.60
CA GLU A 116 3.30 15.33 8.13
C GLU A 116 3.31 14.21 7.08
N PRO A 117 4.50 13.73 6.67
CA PRO A 117 4.58 12.64 5.71
C PRO A 117 4.16 11.32 6.36
N ARG A 118 3.34 10.54 5.67
CA ARG A 118 2.97 9.18 6.07
C ARG A 118 3.58 8.20 5.10
N VAL A 119 4.35 7.24 5.62
CA VAL A 119 5.07 6.25 4.79
C VAL A 119 5.84 6.87 3.59
N GLY A 120 6.36 8.08 3.78
CA GLY A 120 7.08 8.87 2.76
C GLY A 120 6.22 9.67 1.79
N ILE A 121 4.90 9.76 2.01
CA ILE A 121 3.95 10.50 1.17
C ILE A 121 3.50 11.76 1.91
N THR A 122 3.61 12.92 1.26
CA THR A 122 3.07 14.20 1.76
C THR A 122 1.89 14.61 0.90
N ALA A 123 0.67 14.54 1.44
CA ALA A 123 -0.57 14.86 0.73
C ALA A 123 -1.47 15.79 1.54
N GLY A 124 -1.10 17.07 1.63
CA GLY A 124 -1.82 18.06 2.46
C GLY A 124 -3.24 18.40 1.99
N ASN A 125 -3.58 18.07 0.74
CA ASN A 125 -4.91 18.26 0.16
C ASN A 125 -5.83 17.03 0.29
N VAL A 126 -5.37 15.96 0.93
CA VAL A 126 -6.17 14.76 1.25
C VAL A 126 -6.45 14.74 2.76
N SER A 127 -7.65 14.32 3.19
CA SER A 127 -8.01 14.33 4.63
C SER A 127 -6.97 13.61 5.50
N GLY A 128 -6.39 14.32 6.46
CA GLY A 128 -5.39 13.79 7.39
C GLY A 128 -5.91 12.58 8.18
N PRO A 129 -7.10 12.64 8.80
CA PRO A 129 -7.76 11.51 9.43
C PRO A 129 -8.00 10.32 8.53
N ALA A 130 -8.38 10.51 7.25
CA ALA A 130 -8.49 9.41 6.31
C ALA A 130 -7.11 8.76 6.07
N GLN A 131 -6.05 9.55 5.92
CA GLN A 131 -4.69 9.04 5.78
C GLN A 131 -4.21 8.28 7.03
N ILE A 132 -4.53 8.75 8.24
CA ILE A 132 -4.23 8.04 9.51
C ILE A 132 -4.90 6.67 9.52
N ARG A 133 -6.19 6.62 9.16
CA ARG A 133 -6.96 5.36 9.16
C ARG A 133 -6.44 4.39 8.11
N ALA A 134 -6.04 4.88 6.94
CA ALA A 134 -5.41 4.06 5.89
C ALA A 134 -4.05 3.49 6.35
N GLU A 135 -3.18 4.31 6.94
CA GLU A 135 -1.89 3.87 7.49
C GLU A 135 -2.09 2.81 8.58
N LYS A 136 -3.04 3.05 9.50
CA LYS A 136 -3.41 2.11 10.55
C LYS A 136 -3.94 0.79 10.00
N LEU A 137 -4.78 0.80 8.96
CA LEU A 137 -5.28 -0.40 8.31
C LEU A 137 -4.13 -1.29 7.81
N GLY A 138 -3.15 -0.69 7.11
CA GLY A 138 -1.98 -1.43 6.63
C GLY A 138 -1.15 -2.04 7.75
N MET A 139 -0.89 -1.28 8.82
CA MET A 139 -0.16 -1.77 9.99
C MET A 139 -0.89 -2.89 10.72
N ASP A 140 -2.21 -2.73 10.95
CA ASP A 140 -3.01 -3.72 11.67
C ASP A 140 -3.08 -5.05 10.89
N LEU A 141 -3.23 -4.98 9.56
CA LEU A 141 -3.22 -6.16 8.70
C LEU A 141 -1.86 -6.87 8.68
N ALA A 142 -0.76 -6.11 8.66
CA ALA A 142 0.59 -6.67 8.76
C ALA A 142 0.80 -7.36 10.12
N ASN A 143 0.38 -6.73 11.22
CA ASN A 143 0.45 -7.31 12.56
C ASN A 143 -0.37 -8.60 12.67
N LEU A 144 -1.55 -8.66 12.04
CA LEU A 144 -2.35 -9.87 11.96
C LEU A 144 -1.59 -11.00 11.25
N LEU A 145 -0.98 -10.74 10.09
CA LEU A 145 -0.18 -11.73 9.38
C LEU A 145 1.05 -12.18 10.17
N LEU A 146 1.75 -11.24 10.83
CA LEU A 146 2.86 -11.56 11.72
C LEU A 146 2.43 -12.47 12.88
N SER A 147 1.27 -12.20 13.48
CA SER A 147 0.71 -13.06 14.54
C SER A 147 0.35 -14.47 14.06
N LYS A 148 0.16 -14.65 12.74
CA LYS A 148 -0.13 -15.93 12.08
C LYS A 148 1.11 -16.65 11.53
N GLY A 149 2.31 -16.11 11.73
CA GLY A 149 3.57 -16.74 11.31
C GLY A 149 4.15 -16.23 9.98
N ALA A 150 3.76 -15.02 9.53
CA ALA A 150 4.33 -14.45 8.30
C ALA A 150 5.85 -14.21 8.40
N LYS A 151 6.38 -14.02 9.62
CA LYS A 151 7.80 -13.74 9.82
C LYS A 151 8.68 -14.92 9.41
N GLU A 152 8.26 -16.14 9.72
CA GLU A 152 8.98 -17.36 9.35
C GLU A 152 9.06 -17.50 7.83
N ILE A 153 7.92 -17.34 7.14
CA ILE A 153 7.84 -17.42 5.67
C ILE A 153 8.77 -16.39 5.02
N LEU A 154 8.70 -15.12 5.46
CA LEU A 154 9.53 -14.04 4.92
C LEU A 154 11.02 -14.25 5.19
N THR A 155 11.39 -14.82 6.34
CA THR A 155 12.78 -15.08 6.70
C THR A 155 13.38 -16.14 5.79
N VAL A 156 12.67 -17.24 5.57
CA VAL A 156 13.10 -18.31 4.66
C VAL A 156 13.21 -17.79 3.23
N ALA A 157 12.23 -17.01 2.78
CA ALA A 157 12.24 -16.42 1.43
C ALA A 157 13.45 -15.49 1.20
N ARG A 158 13.86 -14.69 2.20
CA ARG A 158 15.05 -13.82 2.11
C ARG A 158 16.34 -14.63 2.00
N GLN A 159 16.52 -15.62 2.90
CA GLN A 159 17.74 -16.44 2.91
C GLN A 159 17.95 -17.16 1.57
N LEU A 160 16.86 -17.65 0.97
CA LEU A 160 16.93 -18.31 -0.34
C LEU A 160 17.21 -17.34 -1.49
N ASN A 161 16.76 -16.07 -1.39
CA ASN A 161 17.07 -15.04 -2.39
C ASN A 161 18.52 -14.54 -2.28
N ASP A 162 19.06 -14.39 -1.07
CA ASP A 162 20.45 -13.97 -0.86
C ASP A 162 21.47 -15.07 -1.22
N ALA A 163 21.04 -16.32 -1.29
CA ALA A 163 21.87 -17.48 -1.67
C ALA A 163 22.00 -17.68 -3.19
N ARG A 164 21.35 -16.84 -4.02
CA ARG A 164 21.38 -16.89 -5.49
C ARG A 164 22.27 -15.79 -6.07
#